data_AF-A0A9E0NV34-F1
#
_entry.id   AF-A0A9E0NV34-F1
#
_cell.length_a   1.000
_cell.length_b   1.000
_cell.length_c   1.000
_cell.angle_alpha   90.00
_cell.angle_beta   90.00
_cell.angle_gamma   90.00
#
_symmetry.space_group_name_H-M   'P 1'
#
loop_
_entity.id
_entity.type
_entity.pdbx_description
1 polymer ?
#
loop_
_entity_poly.entity_id
_entity_poly.type
_entity_poly.pdbx_seq_one_letter_code
_entity_poly.pdbx_strand_id
1 'polypeptide(L)'
;DLACLGLAQMDSHGNVNVSKFGPKLAGCGGFINITQNAKKIVFAGTFTAGGTQLAVENGKLKIVQEGSLKKIVREVEQITFSGKTAQQGEQQVFYVTERCVFRLTREGVELIEIAPGIDLEKDLLAQMEFKPIMKNVRPMDERIFKLPPMGLKDDLLSIPIPDRLTYDPATNIFYVNFEGLHVRSSADIEAIRSRVTKVCAPLGKRVKTIVNYDNFSIAPDLEDEYVKMVKFVVSEYYSDVTRYTTSAFLRMKLGDELKKRNLAPHIFQSKEEAREALE
;
A
#
# COMPACT_ATOMS: atom_id res chain seq x y z
N ASP A 1 -6.58 1.99 14.71
CA ASP A 1 -5.31 1.53 14.09
C ASP A 1 -4.41 2.66 13.57
N LEU A 2 -4.95 3.68 12.89
CA LEU A 2 -4.19 4.83 12.37
C LEU A 2 -4.93 6.15 12.64
N ALA A 3 -4.20 7.23 12.95
CA ALA A 3 -4.72 8.60 12.98
C ALA A 3 -3.90 9.52 12.06
N CYS A 4 -4.58 10.35 11.27
CA CYS A 4 -3.96 11.38 10.43
C CYS A 4 -4.45 12.75 10.89
N LEU A 5 -3.53 13.62 11.33
CA LEU A 5 -3.85 14.88 12.00
C LEU A 5 -2.99 16.02 11.49
N GLY A 6 -3.45 17.26 11.66
CA GLY A 6 -2.69 18.44 11.25
C GLY A 6 -1.41 18.66 12.06
N LEU A 7 -0.37 19.18 11.40
CA LEU A 7 0.89 19.60 11.99
C LEU A 7 1.02 21.14 11.93
N ALA A 8 1.12 21.82 13.07
CA ALA A 8 1.33 23.28 13.11
C ALA A 8 2.70 23.69 13.65
N GLN A 9 3.18 23.13 14.76
CA GLN A 9 4.61 23.14 15.11
C GLN A 9 5.04 21.74 15.57
N MET A 10 6.31 21.41 15.35
CA MET A 10 6.99 20.24 15.87
C MET A 10 8.36 20.65 16.42
N ASP A 11 8.77 20.04 17.53
CA ASP A 11 10.07 20.29 18.12
C ASP A 11 11.07 19.14 18.09
N SER A 12 12.27 19.37 18.63
CA SER A 12 13.37 18.40 18.65
C SER A 12 13.07 17.15 19.47
N HIS A 13 12.09 17.21 20.37
CA HIS A 13 11.64 16.08 21.19
C HIS A 13 10.48 15.32 20.53
N GLY A 14 10.03 15.76 19.35
CA GLY A 14 8.89 15.19 18.65
C GLY A 14 7.55 15.64 19.22
N ASN A 15 7.51 16.68 20.05
CA ASN A 15 6.23 17.24 20.50
C ASN A 15 5.51 17.90 19.32
N VAL A 16 4.18 17.97 19.38
CA VAL A 16 3.37 18.69 18.41
C VAL A 16 2.50 19.71 19.13
N ASN A 17 2.44 20.92 18.57
CA ASN A 17 1.52 21.96 18.97
C ASN A 17 0.48 22.17 17.88
N VAL A 18 -0.78 22.20 18.27
CA VAL A 18 -1.90 22.70 17.46
C VAL A 18 -2.78 23.68 18.22
N SER A 19 -2.52 23.93 19.51
CA SER A 19 -3.49 24.53 20.44
C SER A 19 -3.25 26.00 20.75
N LYS A 20 -2.02 26.52 20.61
CA LYS A 20 -1.71 27.93 20.92
C LYS A 20 -0.58 28.47 20.05
N PHE A 21 -0.75 29.68 19.52
CA PHE A 21 0.24 30.39 18.70
C PHE A 21 0.29 31.86 19.10
N GLY A 22 1.39 32.26 19.74
CA GLY A 22 1.55 33.55 20.39
C GLY A 22 0.36 33.86 21.33
N PRO A 23 -0.35 34.97 21.12
CA PRO A 23 -1.52 35.33 21.94
C PRO A 23 -2.79 34.55 21.58
N LYS A 24 -2.82 33.80 20.46
CA LYS A 24 -4.02 33.12 19.98
C LYS A 24 -4.12 31.71 20.56
N LEU A 25 -5.23 31.42 21.23
CA LEU A 25 -5.59 30.09 21.71
C LEU A 25 -6.56 29.43 20.72
N ALA A 26 -6.07 28.48 19.93
CA ALA A 26 -6.90 27.70 19.01
C ALA A 26 -7.67 26.57 19.74
N GLY A 27 -7.09 26.06 20.84
CA GLY A 27 -7.62 24.92 21.59
C GLY A 27 -7.14 23.57 21.03
N CYS A 28 -7.20 22.51 21.84
CA CYS A 28 -6.72 21.18 21.44
C CYS A 28 -7.82 20.28 20.84
N GLY A 29 -9.11 20.63 21.00
CA GLY A 29 -10.22 19.80 20.55
C GLY A 29 -10.08 18.34 21.02
N GLY A 30 -10.41 17.38 20.14
CA GLY A 30 -10.20 15.96 20.37
C GLY A 30 -8.78 15.46 20.11
N PHE A 31 -7.82 16.33 19.79
CA PHE A 31 -6.47 15.95 19.33
C PHE A 31 -5.74 15.04 20.32
N ILE A 32 -5.83 15.37 21.61
CA ILE A 32 -5.18 14.60 22.69
C ILE A 32 -5.81 13.21 22.78
N ASN A 33 -7.14 13.12 22.82
CA ASN A 33 -7.85 11.85 22.93
C ASN A 33 -7.56 10.93 21.74
N ILE A 34 -7.50 11.48 20.52
CA ILE A 34 -7.20 10.71 19.31
C ILE A 34 -5.75 10.22 19.33
N THR A 35 -4.79 11.12 19.60
CA THR A 35 -3.37 10.77 19.56
C THR A 35 -2.95 9.80 20.65
N GLN A 36 -3.56 9.83 21.84
CA GLN A 36 -3.22 8.89 22.91
C GLN A 36 -3.65 7.45 22.62
N ASN A 37 -4.72 7.24 21.86
CA ASN A 37 -5.28 5.89 21.61
C ASN A 37 -4.84 5.27 20.28
N ALA A 38 -4.27 6.06 19.37
CA ALA A 38 -3.84 5.57 18.07
C ALA A 38 -2.51 4.78 18.15
N LYS A 39 -2.48 3.57 17.57
CA LYS A 39 -1.26 2.76 17.45
C LYS A 39 -0.25 3.37 16.46
N LYS A 40 -0.74 3.98 15.39
CA LYS A 40 0.07 4.70 14.39
C LYS A 40 -0.50 6.08 14.17
N ILE A 41 0.37 7.08 14.06
CA ILE A 41 0.01 8.50 13.94
C ILE A 41 0.82 9.10 12.79
N VAL A 42 0.12 9.84 11.93
CA VAL A 42 0.72 10.65 10.87
C VAL A 42 0.29 12.10 11.09
N PHE A 43 1.23 12.94 11.49
CA PHE A 43 1.06 14.38 11.50
C PHE A 43 1.40 14.92 10.12
N ALA A 44 0.46 15.63 9.49
CA ALA A 44 0.60 16.14 8.14
C ALA A 44 0.45 17.67 8.12
N GLY A 45 1.35 18.34 7.42
CA GLY A 45 1.29 19.79 7.22
C GLY A 45 2.50 20.28 6.44
N THR A 46 2.46 21.53 6.01
CA THR A 46 3.61 22.12 5.31
C THR A 46 4.83 22.26 6.23
N PHE A 47 6.03 22.26 5.67
CA PHE A 47 7.28 22.41 6.43
C PHE A 47 7.46 23.83 7.00
N THR A 48 7.03 24.84 6.25
CA THR A 48 6.98 26.26 6.66
C THR A 48 5.54 26.78 6.55
N ALA A 49 5.25 27.92 7.18
CA ALA A 49 3.99 28.64 7.07
C ALA A 49 4.23 30.11 6.67
N GLY A 50 3.16 30.84 6.37
CA GLY A 50 3.24 32.27 6.07
C GLY A 50 3.57 32.56 4.61
N GLY A 51 2.88 31.90 3.67
CA GLY A 51 2.95 32.23 2.24
C GLY A 51 3.80 31.31 1.38
N THR A 52 4.11 30.09 1.84
CA THR A 52 4.81 29.08 1.05
C THR A 52 4.08 28.80 -0.27
N GLN A 53 4.79 28.86 -1.40
CA GLN A 53 4.28 28.48 -2.71
C GLN A 53 5.14 27.37 -3.30
N LEU A 54 4.49 26.34 -3.83
CA LEU A 54 5.10 25.11 -4.29
C LEU A 54 4.66 24.81 -5.72
N ALA A 55 5.55 24.20 -6.50
CA ALA A 55 5.24 23.65 -7.80
C ALA A 55 5.79 22.23 -7.90
N VAL A 56 5.13 21.39 -8.70
CA VAL A 56 5.65 20.06 -9.07
C VAL A 56 5.90 20.09 -10.57
N GLU A 57 7.18 20.02 -10.96
CA GLU A 57 7.65 20.11 -12.34
C GLU A 57 8.53 18.90 -12.64
N ASN A 58 8.26 18.16 -13.72
CA ASN A 58 9.07 17.02 -14.17
C ASN A 58 9.33 15.95 -13.07
N GLY A 59 8.32 15.63 -12.26
CA GLY A 59 8.47 14.62 -11.19
C GLY A 59 9.22 15.11 -9.96
N LYS A 60 9.47 16.42 -9.83
CA LYS A 60 10.22 17.02 -8.73
C LYS A 60 9.44 18.15 -8.07
N LEU A 61 9.56 18.24 -6.76
CA LEU A 61 9.07 19.36 -5.98
C LEU A 61 10.00 20.57 -6.15
N LYS A 62 9.40 21.75 -6.27
CA LYS A 62 10.09 23.03 -6.37
C LYS A 62 9.44 24.03 -5.42
N ILE A 63 10.26 24.64 -4.57
CA ILE A 63 9.82 25.74 -3.69
C ILE A 63 9.90 27.02 -4.52
N VAL A 64 8.74 27.55 -4.90
CA VAL A 64 8.62 28.81 -5.67
C VAL A 64 8.79 30.01 -4.74
N GLN A 65 8.20 29.92 -3.56
CA GLN A 65 8.34 30.91 -2.50
C GLN A 65 8.39 30.19 -1.15
N GLU A 66 9.37 30.54 -0.33
CA GLU A 66 9.48 29.99 1.02
C GLU A 66 8.51 30.70 1.99
N GLY A 67 8.01 29.95 2.97
CA GLY A 67 7.19 30.49 4.05
C GLY A 67 8.02 31.33 5.03
N SER A 68 7.43 32.39 5.55
CA SER A 68 8.08 33.29 6.52
C SER A 68 8.20 32.72 7.94
N LEU A 69 7.50 31.63 8.27
CA LEU A 69 7.45 31.04 9.60
C LEU A 69 7.94 29.59 9.58
N LYS A 70 8.92 29.28 10.43
CA LYS A 70 9.38 27.90 10.67
C LYS A 70 8.36 27.15 11.52
N LYS A 71 8.06 25.90 11.14
CA LYS A 71 7.20 25.00 11.92
C LYS A 71 7.99 23.90 12.63
N ILE A 72 9.21 23.66 12.19
CA ILE A 72 10.13 22.70 12.79
C ILE A 72 11.11 23.48 13.69
N VAL A 73 10.68 23.67 14.92
CA VAL A 73 11.24 24.63 15.89
C VAL A 73 12.05 23.92 16.96
N ARG A 74 12.82 24.65 17.77
CA ARG A 74 13.60 24.03 18.84
C ARG A 74 12.71 23.50 19.96
N GLU A 75 11.70 24.28 20.34
CA GLU A 75 10.68 23.94 21.33
C GLU A 75 9.33 24.47 20.87
N VAL A 76 8.28 23.66 21.01
CA VAL A 76 6.94 24.12 20.67
C VAL A 76 6.40 25.08 21.73
N GLU A 77 5.56 26.04 21.33
CA GLU A 77 4.97 27.01 22.27
C GLU A 77 4.03 26.36 23.28
N GLN A 78 3.39 25.25 22.90
CA GLN A 78 2.55 24.46 23.78
C GLN A 78 2.53 22.99 23.33
N ILE A 79 2.74 22.08 24.27
CA ILE A 79 2.67 20.64 23.99
C ILE A 79 1.20 20.23 23.92
N THR A 80 0.70 19.92 22.72
CA THR A 80 -0.58 19.25 22.52
C THR A 80 -0.41 17.73 22.41
N PHE A 81 0.72 17.27 21.86
CA PHE A 81 1.16 15.88 21.86
C PHE A 81 2.60 15.79 22.34
N SER A 82 2.86 14.84 23.23
CA SER A 82 4.17 14.62 23.87
C SER A 82 4.95 13.53 23.13
N GLY A 83 6.03 13.91 22.44
CA GLY A 83 6.91 12.96 21.79
C GLY A 83 7.58 12.02 22.79
N LYS A 84 8.00 12.56 23.95
CA LYS A 84 8.58 11.76 25.05
C LYS A 84 7.64 10.66 25.54
N THR A 85 6.34 10.95 25.65
CA THR A 85 5.35 9.94 26.06
C THR A 85 5.19 8.88 24.98
N ALA A 86 5.13 9.27 23.71
CA ALA A 86 5.02 8.32 22.61
C ALA A 86 6.25 7.41 22.47
N GLN A 87 7.47 7.93 22.74
CA GLN A 87 8.71 7.14 22.75
C GLN A 87 8.74 6.05 23.84
N GLN A 88 8.00 6.24 24.93
CA GLN A 88 7.87 5.25 26.00
C GLN A 88 6.89 4.13 25.63
N GLY A 89 5.96 4.40 24.70
CA GLY A 89 4.99 3.44 24.21
C GLY A 89 5.45 2.69 22.96
N GLU A 90 4.50 2.00 22.33
CA GLU A 90 4.68 1.30 21.05
C GLU A 90 4.14 2.09 19.85
N GLN A 91 3.78 3.35 20.08
CA GLN A 91 3.16 4.19 19.04
C GLN A 91 4.16 4.50 17.93
N GLN A 92 3.74 4.27 16.68
CA GLN A 92 4.52 4.66 15.51
C GLN A 92 4.12 6.07 15.07
N VAL A 93 5.05 7.03 15.11
CA VAL A 93 4.75 8.44 14.85
C VAL A 93 5.56 8.96 13.66
N PHE A 94 4.86 9.54 12.69
CA PHE A 94 5.41 10.13 11.49
C PHE A 94 4.99 11.58 11.35
N TYR A 95 5.87 12.42 10.82
CA TYR A 95 5.62 13.82 10.51
C TYR A 95 5.90 14.02 9.02
N VAL A 96 4.84 14.18 8.24
CA VAL A 96 4.88 14.22 6.79
C VAL A 96 4.66 15.66 6.34
N THR A 97 5.60 16.17 5.56
CA THR A 97 5.49 17.46 4.89
C THR A 97 5.50 17.29 3.38
N GLU A 98 5.35 18.38 2.64
CA GLU A 98 5.51 18.37 1.19
C GLU A 98 6.91 17.92 0.77
N ARG A 99 7.94 18.24 1.57
CA ARG A 99 9.35 18.16 1.18
C ARG A 99 10.15 17.05 1.88
N CYS A 100 9.64 16.53 2.99
CA CYS A 100 10.31 15.46 3.72
C CYS A 100 9.38 14.72 4.69
N VAL A 101 9.85 13.57 5.15
CA VAL A 101 9.20 12.76 6.19
C VAL A 101 10.15 12.54 7.35
N PHE A 102 9.67 12.83 8.56
CA PHE A 102 10.33 12.46 9.81
C PHE A 102 9.62 11.29 10.49
N ARG A 103 10.36 10.54 11.29
CA ARG A 103 9.86 9.50 12.19
C ARG A 103 10.37 9.77 13.60
N LEU A 104 9.49 9.60 14.59
CA LEU A 104 9.92 9.57 15.99
C LEU A 104 10.52 8.19 16.30
N THR A 105 11.77 8.16 16.73
CA THR A 105 12.47 6.96 17.18
C THR A 105 12.75 7.04 18.67
N ARG A 106 13.27 5.97 19.29
CA ARG A 106 13.73 6.01 20.70
C ARG A 106 14.89 6.98 20.92
N GLU A 107 15.69 7.27 19.89
CA GLU A 107 16.82 8.19 19.97
C GLU A 107 16.40 9.65 19.75
N GLY A 108 15.26 9.88 19.09
CA GLY A 108 14.76 11.21 18.76
C GLY A 108 14.13 11.27 17.36
N VAL A 109 13.98 12.49 16.86
CA VAL A 109 13.41 12.76 15.54
C VAL A 109 14.42 12.39 14.45
N GLU A 110 14.04 11.46 13.59
CA GLU A 110 14.84 10.99 12.45
C GLU A 110 14.22 11.48 11.14
N LEU A 111 15.03 12.11 10.28
CA LEU A 111 14.68 12.38 8.89
C LEU A 111 14.82 11.07 8.10
N ILE A 112 13.73 10.58 7.53
CA ILE A 112 13.72 9.29 6.83
C ILE A 112 13.50 9.44 5.32
N GLU A 113 12.81 10.49 4.85
CA GLU A 113 12.59 10.71 3.41
C GLU A 113 12.73 12.17 3.00
N ILE A 114 13.20 12.41 1.77
CA ILE A 114 13.27 13.74 1.15
C ILE A 114 12.60 13.70 -0.23
N ALA A 115 11.79 14.71 -0.54
CA ALA A 115 11.14 14.83 -1.84
C ALA A 115 12.17 15.04 -2.97
N PRO A 116 11.97 14.43 -4.15
CA PRO A 116 12.79 14.74 -5.32
C PRO A 116 12.79 16.24 -5.63
N GLY A 117 13.97 16.83 -5.83
CA GLY A 117 14.12 18.26 -6.13
C GLY A 117 14.39 19.16 -4.93
N ILE A 118 14.37 18.62 -3.71
CA ILE A 118 14.66 19.36 -2.47
C ILE A 118 16.13 19.24 -2.08
N ASP A 119 16.77 20.37 -1.80
CA ASP A 119 18.13 20.45 -1.28
C ASP A 119 18.15 20.30 0.25
N LEU A 120 18.95 19.36 0.76
CA LEU A 120 18.99 19.06 2.19
C LEU A 120 19.45 20.26 3.04
N GLU A 121 20.46 21.00 2.61
CA GLU A 121 21.03 22.08 3.42
C GLU A 121 20.14 23.33 3.34
N LYS A 122 19.79 23.75 2.11
CA LYS A 122 19.06 24.99 1.86
C LYS A 122 17.57 24.89 2.18
N ASP A 123 16.92 23.81 1.76
CA ASP A 123 15.46 23.72 1.77
C ASP A 123 14.93 22.97 3.01
N LEU A 124 15.80 22.25 3.75
CA LEU A 124 15.44 21.57 5.00
C LEU A 124 16.19 22.14 6.21
N LEU A 125 17.51 21.92 6.30
CA LEU A 125 18.26 22.22 7.53
C LEU A 125 18.29 23.72 7.85
N ALA A 126 18.42 24.59 6.85
CA ALA A 126 18.33 26.04 7.05
C ALA A 126 16.91 26.50 7.44
N GLN A 127 15.87 25.72 7.12
CA GLN A 127 14.47 26.03 7.36
C GLN A 127 13.91 25.43 8.67
N MET A 128 14.76 24.79 9.48
CA MET A 128 14.41 24.29 10.82
C MET A 128 15.35 24.83 11.89
N GLU A 129 15.09 24.52 13.17
CA GLU A 129 15.84 25.07 14.32
C GLU A 129 16.63 24.01 15.11
N PHE A 130 16.63 22.76 14.65
CA PHE A 130 17.45 21.69 15.20
C PHE A 130 17.93 20.77 14.08
N LYS A 131 18.96 19.96 14.33
CA LYS A 131 19.43 18.96 13.38
C LYS A 131 18.77 17.61 13.69
N PRO A 132 18.04 16.98 12.76
CA PRO A 132 17.44 15.68 12.98
C PRO A 132 18.50 14.58 12.90
N ILE A 133 18.16 13.40 13.40
CA ILE A 133 18.95 12.19 13.15
C ILE A 133 18.83 11.83 11.66
N MET A 134 19.96 11.50 11.03
CA MET A 134 20.02 11.13 9.61
C MET A 134 20.90 9.89 9.47
N LYS A 135 20.27 8.71 9.42
CA LYS A 135 20.99 7.42 9.26
C LYS A 135 20.92 6.90 7.83
N ASN A 136 19.70 6.74 7.32
CA ASN A 136 19.45 6.23 5.98
C ASN A 136 18.32 7.02 5.33
N VAL A 137 18.62 8.23 4.89
CA VAL A 137 17.66 9.12 4.24
C VAL A 137 17.46 8.65 2.81
N ARG A 138 16.21 8.34 2.44
CA ARG A 138 15.85 7.89 1.09
C ARG A 138 15.03 8.96 0.34
N PRO A 139 14.97 8.92 -1.00
CA PRO A 139 13.98 9.73 -1.70
C PRO A 139 12.56 9.26 -1.32
N MET A 140 11.63 10.22 -1.22
CA MET A 140 10.19 9.92 -1.22
C MET A 140 9.81 9.24 -2.54
N ASP A 141 8.74 8.44 -2.53
CA ASP A 141 8.26 7.75 -3.72
C ASP A 141 7.98 8.75 -4.86
N GLU A 142 8.72 8.63 -5.97
CA GLU A 142 8.62 9.58 -7.09
C GLU A 142 7.22 9.66 -7.69
N ARG A 143 6.39 8.60 -7.54
CA ARG A 143 5.03 8.59 -8.05
C ARG A 143 4.13 9.61 -7.35
N ILE A 144 4.48 10.03 -6.13
CA ILE A 144 3.80 11.13 -5.41
C ILE A 144 3.90 12.45 -6.21
N PHE A 145 4.96 12.62 -7.01
CA PHE A 145 5.28 13.85 -7.74
C PHE A 145 4.96 13.75 -9.24
N LYS A 146 4.21 12.74 -9.67
CA LYS A 146 3.83 12.50 -11.07
C LYS A 146 2.31 12.51 -11.21
N LEU A 147 1.81 12.90 -12.40
CA LEU A 147 0.37 12.97 -12.69
C LEU A 147 -0.33 11.60 -12.82
N PRO A 148 0.28 10.56 -13.43
CA PRO A 148 -0.39 9.26 -13.54
C PRO A 148 -0.73 8.64 -12.18
N PRO A 149 -1.80 7.83 -12.07
CA PRO A 149 -2.14 7.14 -10.83
C PRO A 149 -0.96 6.31 -10.29
N MET A 150 -0.74 6.34 -8.97
CA MET A 150 0.37 5.62 -8.33
C MET A 150 0.28 4.09 -8.40
N GLY A 151 -0.92 3.54 -8.63
CA GLY A 151 -1.14 2.09 -8.64
C GLY A 151 -1.16 1.42 -7.26
N LEU A 152 -1.43 2.18 -6.18
CA LEU A 152 -1.35 1.69 -4.79
C LEU A 152 -2.17 0.42 -4.50
N LYS A 153 -3.25 0.18 -5.25
CA LYS A 153 -4.05 -1.05 -5.12
C LYS A 153 -3.18 -2.29 -5.41
N ASP A 154 -2.34 -2.23 -6.44
CA ASP A 154 -1.46 -3.33 -6.79
C ASP A 154 -0.37 -3.48 -5.72
N ASP A 155 0.23 -2.39 -5.25
CA ASP A 155 1.28 -2.44 -4.22
C ASP A 155 0.78 -2.97 -2.87
N LEU A 156 -0.41 -2.55 -2.44
CA LEU A 156 -0.92 -2.81 -1.09
C LEU A 156 -1.79 -4.06 -0.99
N LEU A 157 -2.41 -4.48 -2.10
CA LEU A 157 -3.36 -5.61 -2.13
C LEU A 157 -2.90 -6.76 -3.01
N SER A 158 -1.78 -6.65 -3.74
CA SER A 158 -1.26 -7.81 -4.48
C SER A 158 -0.62 -8.81 -3.51
N ILE A 159 -1.28 -9.94 -3.34
CA ILE A 159 -0.64 -11.15 -2.84
C ILE A 159 0.36 -11.59 -3.92
N PRO A 160 1.66 -11.79 -3.62
CA PRO A 160 2.61 -12.33 -4.60
C PRO A 160 2.11 -13.66 -5.16
N ILE A 161 2.29 -13.91 -6.46
CA ILE A 161 1.89 -15.20 -7.10
C ILE A 161 2.38 -16.45 -6.32
N PRO A 162 3.58 -16.46 -5.70
CA PRO A 162 4.01 -17.58 -4.88
C PRO A 162 3.08 -17.92 -3.70
N ASP A 163 2.50 -16.91 -3.08
CA ASP A 163 1.65 -17.02 -1.89
C ASP A 163 0.17 -17.24 -2.26
N ARG A 164 -0.15 -17.11 -3.56
CA ARG A 164 -1.48 -17.41 -4.11
C ARG A 164 -1.71 -18.89 -4.36
N LEU A 165 -0.64 -19.68 -4.54
CA LEU A 165 -0.73 -21.07 -5.02
C LEU A 165 -0.22 -22.05 -3.97
N THR A 166 -1.13 -22.82 -3.38
CA THR A 166 -0.82 -23.75 -2.29
C THR A 166 -1.37 -25.13 -2.60
N TYR A 167 -0.56 -26.18 -2.43
CA TYR A 167 -1.00 -27.57 -2.57
C TYR A 167 -1.08 -28.24 -1.20
N ASP A 168 -2.21 -28.87 -0.91
CA ASP A 168 -2.44 -29.70 0.27
C ASP A 168 -2.27 -31.19 -0.10
N PRO A 169 -1.21 -31.86 0.39
CA PRO A 169 -0.96 -33.27 0.09
C PRO A 169 -1.95 -34.23 0.76
N ALA A 170 -2.58 -33.84 1.88
CA ALA A 170 -3.51 -34.72 2.61
C ALA A 170 -4.81 -34.93 1.84
N THR A 171 -5.29 -33.87 1.18
CA THR A 171 -6.55 -33.88 0.41
C THR A 171 -6.34 -33.97 -1.10
N ASN A 172 -5.09 -33.87 -1.58
CA ASN A 172 -4.73 -33.78 -2.99
C ASN A 172 -5.38 -32.57 -3.70
N ILE A 173 -5.56 -31.46 -2.97
CA ILE A 173 -6.18 -30.22 -3.45
C ILE A 173 -5.13 -29.14 -3.67
N PHE A 174 -5.15 -28.53 -4.85
CA PHE A 174 -4.39 -27.35 -5.20
C PHE A 174 -5.28 -26.11 -5.14
N TYR A 175 -4.95 -25.19 -4.23
CA TYR A 175 -5.65 -23.93 -4.04
C TYR A 175 -4.97 -22.82 -4.84
N VAL A 176 -5.76 -22.12 -5.65
CA VAL A 176 -5.35 -21.02 -6.51
C VAL A 176 -6.10 -19.77 -6.10
N ASN A 177 -5.46 -18.87 -5.35
CA ASN A 177 -6.08 -17.63 -4.91
C ASN A 177 -5.77 -16.46 -5.85
N PHE A 178 -6.62 -16.21 -6.85
CA PHE A 178 -6.50 -15.04 -7.74
C PHE A 178 -7.28 -13.81 -7.24
N GLU A 179 -7.62 -13.77 -5.96
CA GLU A 179 -8.34 -12.63 -5.40
C GLU A 179 -7.58 -11.31 -5.60
N GLY A 180 -8.26 -10.33 -6.21
CA GLY A 180 -7.68 -9.02 -6.50
C GLY A 180 -6.55 -9.03 -7.53
N LEU A 181 -6.31 -10.15 -8.22
CA LEU A 181 -5.28 -10.23 -9.26
C LEU A 181 -5.75 -9.54 -10.55
N HIS A 182 -4.88 -8.69 -11.10
CA HIS A 182 -5.11 -7.93 -12.32
C HIS A 182 -4.14 -8.40 -13.42
N VAL A 183 -4.63 -9.13 -14.43
CA VAL A 183 -3.83 -9.59 -15.57
C VAL A 183 -3.82 -8.51 -16.65
N ARG A 184 -2.66 -7.89 -16.87
CA ARG A 184 -2.51 -6.72 -17.77
C ARG A 184 -1.50 -6.94 -18.89
N SER A 185 -0.76 -8.03 -18.86
CA SER A 185 0.22 -8.37 -19.87
C SER A 185 0.33 -9.88 -20.09
N SER A 186 0.84 -10.29 -21.25
CA SER A 186 1.22 -11.68 -21.53
C SER A 186 2.25 -12.21 -20.52
N ALA A 187 3.10 -11.33 -19.97
CA ALA A 187 4.06 -11.70 -18.93
C ALA A 187 3.37 -12.15 -17.63
N ASP A 188 2.23 -11.54 -17.27
CA ASP A 188 1.44 -11.96 -16.11
C ASP A 188 0.86 -13.37 -16.32
N ILE A 189 0.38 -13.66 -17.54
CA ILE A 189 -0.16 -14.97 -17.92
C ILE A 189 0.93 -16.04 -17.83
N GLU A 190 2.12 -15.74 -18.37
CA GLU A 190 3.27 -16.64 -18.30
C GLU A 190 3.74 -16.85 -16.85
N ALA A 191 3.73 -15.82 -16.00
CA ALA A 191 4.06 -15.95 -14.58
C ALA A 191 3.10 -16.91 -13.86
N ILE A 192 1.80 -16.83 -14.14
CA ILE A 192 0.79 -17.77 -13.63
C ILE A 192 1.11 -19.20 -14.10
N ARG A 193 1.29 -19.40 -15.42
CA ARG A 193 1.58 -20.71 -16.03
C ARG A 193 2.83 -21.35 -15.43
N SER A 194 3.91 -20.57 -15.35
CA SER A 194 5.20 -21.00 -14.81
C SER A 194 5.09 -21.40 -13.35
N ARG A 195 4.34 -20.64 -12.53
CA ARG A 195 4.16 -20.98 -11.12
C ARG A 195 3.31 -22.25 -10.94
N VAL A 196 2.19 -22.39 -11.64
CA VAL A 196 1.37 -23.62 -11.59
C VAL A 196 2.23 -24.83 -11.95
N THR A 197 3.01 -24.73 -13.04
CA THR A 197 3.93 -25.78 -13.48
C THR A 197 4.96 -26.12 -12.39
N LYS A 198 5.59 -25.12 -11.76
CA LYS A 198 6.57 -25.34 -10.69
C LYS A 198 5.99 -26.07 -9.47
N VAL A 199 4.71 -25.85 -9.15
CA VAL A 199 4.06 -26.52 -8.01
C VAL A 199 3.58 -27.92 -8.40
N CYS A 200 2.93 -28.07 -9.56
CA CYS A 200 2.25 -29.32 -9.92
C CYS A 200 3.16 -30.34 -10.62
N ALA A 201 4.11 -29.92 -11.45
CA ALA A 201 4.95 -30.85 -12.21
C ALA A 201 5.76 -31.82 -11.32
N PRO A 202 6.38 -31.37 -10.20
CA PRO A 202 7.12 -32.28 -9.31
C PRO A 202 6.24 -33.32 -8.59
N LEU A 203 4.91 -33.15 -8.56
CA LEU A 203 4.01 -34.07 -7.86
C LEU A 203 3.85 -35.41 -8.60
N GLY A 204 4.14 -35.45 -9.90
CA GLY A 204 4.02 -36.67 -10.72
C GLY A 204 2.59 -37.20 -10.88
N LYS A 205 1.58 -36.43 -10.47
CA LYS A 205 0.16 -36.79 -10.52
C LYS A 205 -0.71 -35.56 -10.75
N ARG A 206 -1.92 -35.79 -11.25
CA ARG A 206 -2.95 -34.73 -11.40
C ARG A 206 -3.64 -34.45 -10.06
N VAL A 207 -4.06 -33.21 -9.85
CA VAL A 207 -4.60 -32.70 -8.57
C VAL A 207 -5.99 -32.09 -8.73
N LYS A 208 -6.83 -32.21 -7.70
CA LYS A 208 -8.10 -31.47 -7.64
C LYS A 208 -7.77 -30.00 -7.41
N THR A 209 -8.48 -29.07 -8.06
CA THR A 209 -8.12 -27.65 -7.99
C THR A 209 -9.30 -26.75 -7.61
N ILE A 210 -9.08 -25.82 -6.69
CA ILE A 210 -10.05 -24.77 -6.33
C ILE A 210 -9.46 -23.41 -6.70
N VAL A 211 -10.19 -22.63 -7.50
CA VAL A 211 -9.76 -21.29 -7.92
C VAL A 211 -10.66 -20.19 -7.38
N ASN A 212 -10.09 -19.23 -6.64
CA ASN A 212 -10.76 -18.01 -6.20
C ASN A 212 -10.55 -16.89 -7.24
N TYR A 213 -11.64 -16.32 -7.76
CA TYR A 213 -11.63 -15.21 -8.72
C TYR A 213 -12.21 -13.90 -8.14
N ASP A 214 -12.35 -13.75 -6.83
CA ASP A 214 -12.89 -12.52 -6.23
C ASP A 214 -12.08 -11.28 -6.60
N ASN A 215 -12.75 -10.22 -7.07
CA ASN A 215 -12.08 -9.00 -7.54
C ASN A 215 -11.00 -9.23 -8.62
N PHE A 216 -11.01 -10.37 -9.32
CA PHE A 216 -10.12 -10.65 -10.44
C PHE A 216 -10.51 -9.86 -11.68
N SER A 217 -9.53 -9.46 -12.48
CA SER A 217 -9.79 -8.88 -13.80
C SER A 217 -8.66 -9.18 -14.79
N ILE A 218 -9.01 -9.15 -16.08
CA ILE A 218 -8.10 -9.35 -17.20
C ILE A 218 -8.36 -8.29 -18.27
N ALA A 219 -7.30 -7.79 -18.91
CA ALA A 219 -7.43 -6.90 -20.06
C ALA A 219 -8.13 -7.61 -21.23
N PRO A 220 -9.08 -6.97 -21.94
CA PRO A 220 -9.90 -7.64 -22.97
C PRO A 220 -9.11 -8.31 -24.09
N ASP A 221 -7.99 -7.71 -24.50
CA ASP A 221 -7.08 -8.20 -25.53
C ASP A 221 -6.30 -9.47 -25.12
N LEU A 222 -6.25 -9.77 -23.82
CA LEU A 222 -5.51 -10.91 -23.26
C LEU A 222 -6.40 -12.13 -22.97
N GLU A 223 -7.72 -12.02 -23.12
CA GLU A 223 -8.67 -13.09 -22.80
C GLU A 223 -8.36 -14.38 -23.57
N ASP A 224 -8.05 -14.27 -24.86
CA ASP A 224 -7.73 -15.41 -25.72
C ASP A 224 -6.49 -16.16 -25.26
N GLU A 225 -5.44 -15.42 -24.90
CA GLU A 225 -4.17 -15.95 -24.42
C GLU A 225 -4.34 -16.61 -23.05
N TYR A 226 -5.05 -15.95 -22.14
CA TYR A 226 -5.31 -16.48 -20.81
C TYR A 226 -6.08 -17.78 -20.85
N VAL A 227 -7.12 -17.88 -21.69
CA VAL A 227 -7.87 -19.13 -21.81
C VAL A 227 -7.04 -20.25 -22.44
N LYS A 228 -6.10 -19.96 -23.35
CA LYS A 228 -5.13 -20.97 -23.84
C LYS A 228 -4.25 -21.48 -22.70
N MET A 229 -3.77 -20.59 -21.84
CA MET A 229 -3.01 -20.96 -20.64
C MET A 229 -3.87 -21.83 -19.69
N VAL A 230 -5.13 -21.45 -19.44
CA VAL A 230 -6.05 -22.24 -18.61
C VAL A 230 -6.26 -23.64 -19.19
N LYS A 231 -6.43 -23.78 -20.51
CA LYS A 231 -6.54 -25.09 -21.16
C LYS A 231 -5.32 -25.97 -20.90
N PHE A 232 -4.13 -25.42 -21.05
CA PHE A 232 -2.87 -26.12 -20.80
C PHE A 232 -2.78 -26.61 -19.34
N VAL A 233 -3.02 -25.74 -18.35
CA VAL A 233 -2.89 -26.17 -16.94
C VAL A 233 -3.95 -27.20 -16.56
N VAL A 234 -5.17 -27.07 -17.10
CA VAL A 234 -6.24 -28.04 -16.89
C VAL A 234 -5.90 -29.39 -17.52
N SER A 235 -5.35 -29.40 -18.74
CA SER A 235 -5.01 -30.65 -19.44
C SER A 235 -3.85 -31.39 -18.80
N GLU A 236 -2.81 -30.65 -18.36
CA GLU A 236 -1.58 -31.25 -17.83
C GLU A 236 -1.69 -31.61 -16.34
N TYR A 237 -2.25 -30.72 -15.52
CA TYR A 237 -2.09 -30.81 -14.07
C TYR A 237 -3.38 -31.11 -13.30
N TYR A 238 -4.56 -30.75 -13.80
CA TYR A 238 -5.78 -30.81 -12.97
C TYR A 238 -6.57 -32.07 -13.24
N SER A 239 -6.94 -32.82 -12.20
CA SER A 239 -7.88 -33.95 -12.34
C SER A 239 -9.32 -33.47 -12.37
N ASP A 240 -9.63 -32.47 -11.54
CA ASP A 240 -10.91 -31.76 -11.46
C ASP A 240 -10.65 -30.31 -11.08
N VAL A 241 -11.56 -29.39 -11.42
CA VAL A 241 -11.42 -27.97 -11.12
C VAL A 241 -12.76 -27.30 -10.83
N THR A 242 -12.87 -26.71 -9.65
CA THR A 242 -13.95 -25.81 -9.28
C THR A 242 -13.43 -24.38 -9.13
N ARG A 243 -14.34 -23.42 -9.35
CA ARG A 243 -14.04 -21.99 -9.38
C ARG A 243 -15.12 -21.27 -8.59
N TYR A 244 -14.78 -20.22 -7.87
CA TYR A 244 -15.79 -19.37 -7.23
C TYR A 244 -15.46 -17.88 -7.38
N THR A 245 -16.52 -17.08 -7.36
CA THR A 245 -16.43 -15.63 -7.14
C THR A 245 -17.79 -15.09 -6.70
N THR A 246 -17.78 -14.08 -5.85
CA THR A 246 -18.90 -13.24 -5.43
C THR A 246 -19.45 -12.36 -6.58
N SER A 247 -18.65 -12.05 -7.60
CA SER A 247 -19.07 -11.21 -8.73
C SER A 247 -19.98 -11.93 -9.73
N ALA A 248 -21.27 -11.59 -9.73
CA ALA A 248 -22.25 -12.18 -10.65
C ALA A 248 -21.91 -11.93 -12.14
N PHE A 249 -21.38 -10.74 -12.47
CA PHE A 249 -20.99 -10.39 -13.83
C PHE A 249 -19.79 -11.22 -14.31
N LEU A 250 -18.78 -11.40 -13.45
CA LEU A 250 -17.60 -12.19 -13.81
C LEU A 250 -17.95 -13.68 -13.96
N ARG A 251 -18.86 -14.22 -13.13
CA ARG A 251 -19.37 -15.59 -13.30
C ARG A 251 -19.98 -15.81 -14.68
N MET A 252 -20.81 -14.86 -15.14
CA MET A 252 -21.45 -14.95 -16.45
C MET A 252 -20.43 -14.87 -17.60
N LYS A 253 -19.58 -13.83 -17.62
CA LYS A 253 -18.60 -13.62 -18.69
C LYS A 253 -17.56 -14.74 -18.79
N LEU A 254 -16.98 -15.15 -17.66
CA LEU A 254 -15.96 -16.19 -17.64
C LEU A 254 -16.58 -17.57 -17.90
N GLY A 255 -17.78 -17.83 -17.40
CA GLY A 255 -18.54 -19.03 -17.70
C GLY A 255 -18.80 -19.20 -19.21
N ASP A 256 -19.20 -18.13 -19.90
CA ASP A 256 -19.44 -18.13 -21.35
C ASP A 256 -18.17 -18.41 -22.14
N GLU A 257 -17.03 -17.79 -21.79
CA GLU A 257 -15.74 -18.01 -22.46
C GLU A 257 -15.19 -19.42 -22.24
N LEU A 258 -15.33 -19.98 -21.04
CA LEU A 258 -14.96 -21.37 -20.75
C LEU A 258 -15.84 -22.34 -21.56
N LYS A 259 -17.15 -22.08 -21.64
CA LYS A 259 -18.11 -22.91 -22.38
C LYS A 259 -17.82 -22.93 -23.87
N LYS A 260 -17.54 -21.77 -24.49
CA LYS A 260 -17.16 -21.67 -25.93
C LYS A 260 -15.97 -22.56 -26.28
N ARG A 261 -15.17 -22.96 -25.29
CA ARG A 261 -13.90 -23.63 -25.46
C ARG A 261 -13.84 -25.02 -24.84
N ASN A 262 -14.99 -25.62 -24.50
CA ASN A 262 -15.16 -26.95 -23.92
C ASN A 262 -14.46 -27.16 -22.57
N LEU A 263 -14.41 -26.11 -21.73
CA LEU A 263 -14.00 -26.21 -20.33
C LEU A 263 -15.21 -26.19 -19.39
N ALA A 264 -15.08 -26.78 -18.20
CA ALA A 264 -16.14 -26.77 -17.18
C ALA A 264 -16.55 -25.31 -16.85
N PRO A 265 -17.78 -24.89 -17.21
CA PRO A 265 -18.16 -23.48 -17.19
C PRO A 265 -18.74 -23.03 -15.85
N HIS A 266 -19.04 -23.97 -14.95
CA HIS A 266 -19.71 -23.67 -13.69
C HIS A 266 -18.76 -22.98 -12.70
N ILE A 267 -19.19 -21.83 -12.19
CA ILE A 267 -18.46 -21.02 -11.21
C ILE A 267 -19.42 -20.76 -10.04
N PHE A 268 -19.03 -21.19 -8.85
CA PHE A 268 -19.81 -21.12 -7.61
C PHE A 268 -19.79 -19.72 -6.99
N GLN A 269 -20.69 -19.47 -6.03
CA GLN A 269 -20.73 -18.18 -5.32
C GLN A 269 -19.80 -18.15 -4.11
N SER A 270 -19.54 -19.30 -3.49
CA SER A 270 -18.71 -19.41 -2.29
C SER A 270 -17.62 -20.50 -2.41
N LYS A 271 -16.66 -20.44 -1.48
CA LYS A 271 -15.59 -21.44 -1.37
C LYS A 271 -16.15 -22.79 -0.91
N GLU A 272 -17.13 -22.77 -0.01
CA GLU A 272 -17.77 -23.94 0.57
C GLU A 272 -18.50 -24.74 -0.52
N GLU A 273 -19.31 -24.09 -1.36
CA GLU A 273 -19.98 -24.72 -2.51
C GLU A 273 -18.97 -25.32 -3.49
N ALA A 274 -17.89 -24.58 -3.79
CA ALA A 274 -16.84 -25.05 -4.70
C ALA A 274 -16.07 -26.25 -4.15
N ARG A 275 -15.95 -26.36 -2.83
CA ARG A 275 -15.30 -27.50 -2.17
C ARG A 275 -16.23 -28.72 -2.13
N GLU A 276 -17.49 -28.55 -1.75
CA GLU A 276 -18.47 -29.64 -1.73
C GLU A 276 -18.64 -30.28 -3.11
N ALA A 277 -18.58 -29.50 -4.18
CA ALA A 277 -18.64 -30.02 -5.55
C ALA A 277 -17.40 -30.82 -6.01
N LEU A 278 -16.29 -30.75 -5.27
CA LEU A 278 -15.07 -31.54 -5.53
C LEU A 278 -15.00 -32.83 -4.71
N GLU A 279 -15.81 -32.97 -3.66
CA GLU A 279 -15.86 -34.15 -2.79
C GLU A 279 -16.70 -35.26 -3.44
#